data_AF-A0A0R2DFB0-F1
#
_entry.id   AF-A0A0R2DFB0-F1
#
_cell.length_a   1.000
_cell.length_b   1.000
_cell.length_c   1.000
_cell.angle_alpha   90.00
_cell.angle_beta   90.00
_cell.angle_gamma   90.00
#
_symmetry.space_group_name_H-M   'P 1'
#
loop_
_entity.id
_entity.type
_entity.pdbx_description
1 polymer ?
#
loop_
_entity_poly.entity_id
_entity_poly.type
_entity_poly.pdbx_seq_one_letter_code
_entity_poly.pdbx_strand_id
1 'polypeptide(L)'
;MATHKEKIKTSLLNQLTNMSADAEHFKDLINDYLNFYDIKNELVADIKARGVSVEWQNSATQKGYKKNDSVSELVKVNAQMLKILQQLHIETTEAGDDEDDF
;
A
#
# COMPACT_ATOMS: atom_id res chain seq x y z
N MET A 1 12.80 15.82 9.71
CA MET A 1 12.89 15.20 8.37
C MET A 1 11.57 14.54 8.08
N ALA A 2 11.01 14.69 6.87
CA ALA A 2 9.76 14.04 6.50
C ALA A 2 9.93 12.51 6.50
N THR A 3 8.96 11.81 7.08
CA THR A 3 8.82 10.36 7.06
C THR A 3 8.68 9.85 5.62
N HIS A 4 8.98 8.57 5.39
CA HIS A 4 8.81 7.96 4.06
C HIS A 4 7.35 8.05 3.58
N LYS A 5 6.39 7.89 4.50
CA LYS A 5 4.96 8.02 4.23
C LYS A 5 4.58 9.43 3.76
N GLU A 6 5.10 10.47 4.40
CA GLU A 6 4.88 11.86 3.98
C GLU A 6 5.46 12.14 2.59
N LYS A 7 6.65 11.59 2.28
CA LYS A 7 7.24 11.71 0.94
C LYS A 7 6.35 11.07 -0.13
N ILE A 8 5.80 9.88 0.14
CA ILE A 8 4.84 9.22 -0.75
C ILE A 8 3.60 10.09 -0.93
N LYS A 9 3.02 10.60 0.15
CA LYS A 9 1.84 11.50 0.09
C LYS A 9 2.09 12.70 -0.82
N THR A 10 3.21 13.40 -0.60
CA THR A 10 3.57 14.57 -1.41
C THR A 10 3.74 14.21 -2.87
N SER A 11 4.41 13.08 -3.18
CA SER A 11 4.57 12.61 -4.56
C SER A 11 3.22 12.35 -5.25
N LEU A 12 2.31 11.63 -4.59
CA LEU A 12 0.98 11.32 -5.14
C LEU A 12 0.14 12.59 -5.37
N LEU A 13 0.19 13.56 -4.44
CA LEU A 13 -0.50 14.83 -4.59
C LEU A 13 0.07 15.68 -5.73
N ASN A 14 1.39 15.65 -5.92
CA ASN A 14 2.03 16.37 -7.03
C ASN A 14 1.61 15.78 -8.37
N GLN A 15 1.53 14.45 -8.49
CA GLN A 15 1.07 13.77 -9.70
C GLN A 15 -0.38 14.13 -10.05
N LEU A 16 -1.29 14.13 -9.06
CA LEU A 16 -2.67 14.61 -9.30
C LEU A 16 -2.71 16.07 -9.76
N THR A 17 -1.85 16.92 -9.19
CA THR A 17 -1.77 18.33 -9.57
C THR A 17 -1.28 18.49 -11.01
N ASN A 18 -0.26 17.73 -11.42
CA ASN A 18 0.27 17.71 -12.78
C ASN A 18 -0.78 17.24 -13.79
N MET A 19 -1.67 16.33 -13.38
CA MET A 19 -2.80 15.85 -14.18
C MET A 19 -4.01 16.79 -14.16
N SER A 20 -3.94 17.96 -13.50
CA SER A 20 -5.07 18.86 -13.28
C SER A 20 -6.29 18.19 -12.62
N ALA A 21 -6.06 17.14 -11.83
CA ALA A 21 -7.08 16.32 -11.16
C ALA A 21 -7.22 16.70 -9.67
N ASP A 22 -7.66 17.94 -9.40
CA ASP A 22 -7.69 18.51 -8.03
C ASP A 22 -8.98 18.24 -7.23
N ALA A 23 -9.77 17.24 -7.63
CA ALA A 23 -11.03 16.96 -6.96
C ALA A 23 -10.81 16.37 -5.55
N GLU A 24 -11.62 16.80 -4.58
CA GLU A 24 -11.47 16.38 -3.17
C GLU A 24 -11.53 14.87 -2.98
N HIS A 25 -12.37 14.16 -3.75
CA HIS A 25 -12.47 12.71 -3.69
C HIS A 25 -11.18 11.99 -4.11
N PHE A 26 -10.35 12.57 -4.99
CA PHE A 26 -9.05 12.01 -5.33
C PHE A 26 -8.02 12.21 -4.21
N LYS A 27 -8.08 13.35 -3.51
CA LYS A 27 -7.27 13.58 -2.30
C LYS A 27 -7.63 12.61 -1.19
N ASP A 28 -8.91 12.26 -1.06
CA ASP A 28 -9.39 11.27 -0.11
C ASP A 28 -8.88 9.86 -0.45
N LEU A 29 -8.92 9.47 -1.73
CA LEU A 29 -8.31 8.21 -2.19
C LEU A 29 -6.80 8.12 -1.91
N ILE A 30 -6.06 9.23 -1.97
CA ILE A 30 -4.66 9.26 -1.52
C ILE A 30 -4.56 8.99 -0.01
N ASN A 31 -5.45 9.56 0.81
CA ASN A 31 -5.45 9.27 2.24
C ASN A 31 -5.76 7.79 2.51
N ASP A 32 -6.70 7.19 1.78
CA ASP A 32 -6.99 5.75 1.84
C ASP A 32 -5.75 4.91 1.48
N TYR A 33 -5.04 5.28 0.42
CA TYR A 33 -3.78 4.62 0.05
C TYR A 33 -2.76 4.67 1.20
N LEU A 34 -2.65 5.81 1.88
CA LEU A 34 -1.74 5.99 3.01
C LEU A 34 -2.17 5.24 4.27
N ASN A 35 -3.46 5.05 4.48
CA ASN A 35 -3.98 4.18 5.55
C ASN A 35 -3.63 2.70 5.23
N PHE A 36 -3.84 2.28 3.99
CA PHE A 36 -3.42 0.94 3.55
C PHE A 36 -1.91 0.73 3.62
N TYR A 37 -1.11 1.76 3.38
CA TYR A 37 0.34 1.69 3.53
C TYR A 37 0.76 1.30 4.96
N ASP A 38 0.12 1.86 5.99
CA ASP A 38 0.40 1.50 7.38
C ASP A 38 -0.02 0.06 7.66
N ILE A 39 -1.25 -0.31 7.30
CA ILE A 39 -1.78 -1.68 7.48
C ILE A 39 -0.87 -2.70 6.80
N LYS A 40 -0.44 -2.43 5.56
CA LYS A 40 0.50 -3.28 4.81
C LYS A 40 1.80 -3.47 5.60
N ASN A 41 2.36 -2.42 6.20
CA ASN A 41 3.61 -2.53 6.94
C ASN A 41 3.44 -3.32 8.24
N GLU A 42 2.31 -3.18 8.93
CA GLU A 42 1.98 -4.00 10.10
C GLU A 42 1.85 -5.48 9.73
N LEU A 43 1.16 -5.79 8.64
CA LEU A 43 1.03 -7.16 8.13
C LEU A 43 2.38 -7.76 7.72
N VAL A 44 3.25 -6.97 7.08
CA VAL A 44 4.62 -7.41 6.75
C VAL A 44 5.45 -7.64 8.01
N ALA A 45 5.35 -6.76 9.00
CA ALA A 45 6.07 -6.91 10.27
C ALA A 45 5.62 -8.18 11.00
N ASP A 46 4.32 -8.43 11.03
CA ASP A 46 3.73 -9.64 11.59
C ASP A 46 4.23 -10.92 10.91
N ILE A 47 4.23 -10.96 9.56
CA ILE A 47 4.73 -12.12 8.80
C ILE A 47 6.22 -12.34 9.05
N LYS A 48 7.02 -11.28 9.16
CA LYS A 48 8.45 -11.38 9.50
C LYS A 48 8.67 -11.92 10.90
N ALA A 49 7.82 -11.54 11.85
CA ALA A 49 7.94 -11.94 13.25
C ALA A 49 7.44 -13.37 13.50
N ARG A 50 6.28 -13.74 12.96
CA ARG A 50 5.61 -15.03 13.24
C ARG A 50 5.74 -16.07 12.12
N GLY A 51 6.24 -15.68 10.96
CA GLY A 51 6.35 -16.53 9.78
C GLY A 51 5.05 -16.67 9.00
N VAL A 52 5.11 -17.41 7.89
CA VAL A 52 3.95 -17.69 7.01
C VAL A 52 2.99 -18.75 7.57
N SER A 53 3.43 -19.48 8.59
CA SER A 53 2.68 -20.49 9.32
C SER A 53 2.88 -20.24 10.81
N VAL A 54 1.79 -20.24 11.56
CA VAL A 54 1.77 -19.85 12.97
C VAL A 54 1.22 -20.98 13.80
N GLU A 55 1.84 -21.22 14.96
CA GLU A 55 1.34 -22.18 15.91
C GLU A 55 0.02 -21.66 16.51
N TRP A 56 -0.95 -22.57 16.64
CA TRP A 56 -2.14 -22.34 17.44
C TRP A 56 -2.22 -23.42 18.50
N GLN A 57 -2.71 -23.04 19.68
CA GLN A 57 -2.88 -23.95 20.78
C GLN A 57 -4.17 -23.61 21.52
N ASN A 58 -5.13 -24.52 21.48
CA ASN A 58 -6.41 -24.39 22.19
C ASN A 58 -6.38 -25.11 23.55
N SER A 59 -5.54 -26.15 23.70
CA SER A 59 -5.32 -26.86 24.96
C SER A 59 -3.94 -27.52 25.00
N ALA A 60 -3.58 -28.19 26.09
CA ALA A 60 -2.31 -28.92 26.21
C ALA A 60 -2.14 -30.02 25.14
N THR A 61 -3.24 -30.64 24.71
CA THR A 61 -3.25 -31.73 23.71
C THR A 61 -3.74 -31.28 22.34
N GLN A 62 -4.38 -30.12 22.24
CA GLN A 62 -4.88 -29.58 20.97
C GLN A 62 -4.06 -28.38 20.53
N LYS A 63 -3.02 -28.66 19.75
CA LYS A 63 -2.14 -27.68 19.12
C LYS A 63 -1.74 -28.11 17.72
N GLY A 64 -1.33 -27.16 16.90
CA GLY A 64 -0.87 -27.40 15.55
C GLY A 64 -0.40 -26.12 14.88
N TYR A 65 -0.22 -26.17 13.57
CA TYR A 65 0.15 -25.01 12.76
C TYR A 65 -0.99 -24.66 11.82
N LYS A 66 -1.24 -23.37 11.64
CA LYS A 66 -2.17 -22.84 10.64
C LYS A 66 -1.47 -21.78 9.80
N LYS A 67 -2.02 -21.47 8.64
CA LYS A 67 -1.54 -20.34 7.84
C LYS A 67 -1.62 -19.04 8.64
N ASN A 68 -0.62 -18.18 8.51
CA ASN A 68 -0.71 -16.83 9.05
C ASN A 68 -1.74 -16.02 8.24
N ASP A 69 -2.80 -15.59 8.90
CA ASP A 69 -3.90 -14.83 8.30
C ASP A 69 -3.40 -13.53 7.63
N SER A 70 -2.33 -12.93 8.18
CA SER A 70 -1.67 -11.74 7.63
C SER A 70 -1.15 -11.91 6.21
N VAL A 71 -0.79 -13.14 5.80
CA VAL A 71 -0.31 -13.41 4.45
C VAL A 71 -1.42 -13.17 3.41
N SER A 72 -2.62 -13.65 3.69
CA SER A 72 -3.78 -13.41 2.80
C SER A 72 -4.22 -11.96 2.82
N GLU A 73 -4.24 -11.33 4.00
CA GLU A 73 -4.65 -9.92 4.12
C GLU A 73 -3.66 -8.99 3.42
N LEU A 74 -2.35 -9.27 3.49
CA LEU A 74 -1.32 -8.48 2.80
C LEU A 74 -1.57 -8.44 1.29
N VAL A 75 -1.91 -9.58 0.68
CA VAL A 75 -2.22 -9.65 -0.77
C VAL A 75 -3.45 -8.82 -1.10
N LYS A 76 -4.50 -8.87 -0.27
CA LYS A 76 -5.73 -8.09 -0.47
C LYS A 76 -5.46 -6.58 -0.33
N VAL A 77 -4.74 -6.16 0.73
CA VAL A 77 -4.38 -4.76 0.96
C VAL A 77 -3.54 -4.24 -0.21
N ASN A 78 -2.51 -4.97 -0.62
CA ASN A 78 -1.71 -4.59 -1.79
C ASN A 78 -2.57 -4.46 -3.06
N ALA A 79 -3.51 -5.38 -3.29
CA ALA A 79 -4.42 -5.29 -4.43
C ALA A 79 -5.31 -4.04 -4.38
N GLN A 80 -5.81 -3.64 -3.20
CA GLN A 80 -6.57 -2.39 -3.07
C GLN A 80 -5.70 -1.15 -3.30
N MET A 81 -4.46 -1.16 -2.80
CA MET A 81 -3.51 -0.07 -3.07
C MET A 81 -3.25 0.10 -4.56
N LEU A 82 -3.04 -0.99 -5.30
CA LEU A 82 -2.85 -0.95 -6.76
C LEU A 82 -4.11 -0.44 -7.49
N LYS A 83 -5.30 -0.83 -7.05
CA LYS A 83 -6.57 -0.33 -7.61
C LYS A 83 -6.75 1.18 -7.40
N ILE A 84 -6.35 1.70 -6.25
CA ILE A 84 -6.38 3.16 -6.01
C ILE A 84 -5.46 3.86 -7.01
N LEU A 85 -4.22 3.39 -7.17
CA LEU A 85 -3.29 3.98 -8.15
C LEU A 85 -3.86 3.93 -9.57
N GLN A 86 -4.45 2.79 -9.97
CA GLN A 86 -5.11 2.65 -11.26
C GLN A 86 -6.28 3.62 -11.43
N GLN A 87 -7.14 3.79 -10.41
CA GLN A 87 -8.28 4.69 -10.44
C GLN A 87 -7.85 6.17 -10.53
N LEU A 88 -6.72 6.50 -9.92
CA LEU A 88 -6.11 7.83 -10.00
C LEU A 88 -5.28 8.02 -11.28
N HIS A 89 -5.17 7.00 -12.14
CA HIS A 89 -4.30 6.98 -13.32
C HIS A 89 -2.84 7.32 -12.99
N ILE A 90 -2.40 6.93 -11.79
CA ILE A 90 -1.03 7.08 -11.33
C ILE A 90 -0.25 5.85 -11.81
N GLU A 91 0.61 6.07 -12.79
CA GLU A 91 1.50 5.07 -13.37
C GLU A 91 2.96 5.44 -13.11
N THR A 92 3.89 4.56 -13.49
CA THR A 92 5.34 4.81 -13.36
C THR A 92 5.87 5.90 -14.30
N THR A 93 4.99 6.63 -14.97
CA THR A 93 5.28 7.74 -15.90
C THR A 93 5.71 9.00 -15.14
N GLU A 94 6.83 8.93 -14.44
CA GLU A 94 7.69 10.10 -14.20
C GLU A 94 9.15 9.62 -14.40
N ALA A 95 9.94 10.18 -15.33
CA ALA A 95 10.18 11.60 -15.49
C ALA A 95 10.43 12.00 -16.96
N GLY A 96 9.66 12.99 -17.45
CA GLY A 96 9.99 13.84 -18.60
C GLY A 96 10.34 13.14 -19.92
N ASP A 97 9.33 12.76 -20.70
CA ASP A 97 9.45 12.90 -22.16
C ASP A 97 9.11 14.36 -22.51
N ASP A 98 10.05 15.26 -22.20
CA ASP A 98 10.27 16.39 -23.10
C ASP A 98 11.01 15.79 -24.32
N GLU A 99 10.28 15.09 -25.21
CA GLU A 99 10.72 14.96 -26.60
C GLU A 99 10.59 16.35 -27.24
N ASP A 100 11.53 17.23 -26.91
CA ASP A 100 11.83 18.41 -27.71
C ASP A 100 12.31 17.91 -29.08
N ASP A 101 11.53 18.26 -30.11
CA ASP A 101 11.85 18.19 -31.54
C ASP A 101 13.36 18.33 -31.85
N PHE A 102 14.02 17.29 -32.36
CA PHE A 102 15.21 17.40 -33.22
C PHE A 102 15.33 16.26 -34.23
#